data_AF-A0A955JNP9-F1
#
_entry.id   AF-A0A955JNP9-F1
#
_cell.length_a   1.000
_cell.length_b   1.000
_cell.length_c   1.000
_cell.angle_alpha   90.00
_cell.angle_beta   90.00
_cell.angle_gamma   90.00
#
_symmetry.space_group_name_H-M   'P 1'
#
loop_
_entity.id
_entity.type
_entity.pdbx_description
1 polymer ?
#
loop_
_entity_poly.entity_id
_entity_poly.type
_entity_poly.pdbx_seq_one_letter_code
_entity_poly.pdbx_strand_id
1 'polypeptide(L)' 'MAESLTERELEILRYLVDGLSNREIAERIHLAYRTVRWYNSQIYSKLGVNNR' A
#
# COMPACT_ATOMS: atom_id res chain seq x y z
N MET A 1 -6.63 0.68 -18.62
CA MET A 1 -6.75 -0.72 -18.15
C MET A 1 -6.30 -0.69 -16.70
N ALA A 2 -7.12 -1.12 -15.74
CA ALA A 2 -6.68 -1.18 -14.35
C ALA A 2 -5.60 -2.26 -14.25
N GLU A 3 -4.35 -1.85 -14.01
CA GLU A 3 -3.26 -2.80 -13.79
C GLU A 3 -3.52 -3.59 -12.50
N SER A 4 -3.38 -4.91 -12.57
CA SER A 4 -3.51 -5.77 -11.40
C SER A 4 -2.49 -5.39 -10.33
N LEU A 5 -2.93 -5.39 -9.07
CA LEU A 5 -2.03 -5.22 -7.94
C LEU A 5 -1.09 -6.44 -7.84
N THR A 6 0.18 -6.17 -7.59
CA THR A 6 1.17 -7.19 -7.26
C THR A 6 0.87 -7.79 -5.87
N GLU A 7 1.47 -8.94 -5.57
CA GLU A 7 1.31 -9.60 -4.27
C GLU A 7 1.69 -8.68 -3.11
N ARG A 8 2.78 -7.91 -3.26
CA ARG A 8 3.23 -6.96 -2.23
C ARG A 8 2.27 -5.79 -2.06
N GLU A 9 1.69 -5.29 -3.14
CA GLU A 9 0.67 -4.24 -3.10
C GLU A 9 -0.63 -4.74 -2.46
N LEU A 10 -1.04 -5.99 -2.74
CA LEU A 10 -2.19 -6.62 -2.09
C LEU A 10 -1.98 -6.84 -0.59
N GLU A 11 -0.78 -7.24 -0.18
CA GLU A 11 -0.41 -7.37 1.22
C GLU A 11 -0.50 -6.03 1.96
N ILE A 12 0.05 -4.97 1.37
CA ILE A 12 -0.04 -3.61 1.93
C ILE A 12 -1.49 -3.14 1.96
N LEU A 13 -2.27 -3.39 0.90
CA LEU A 13 -3.68 -3.03 0.83
C LEU A 13 -4.50 -3.71 1.94
N ARG A 14 -4.23 -4.97 2.25
CA ARG A 14 -4.86 -5.66 3.39
C ARG A 14 -4.64 -4.93 4.70
N TYR A 15 -3.38 -4.62 5.01
CA TYR A 15 -3.06 -3.88 6.23
C TYR A 15 -3.68 -2.48 6.27
N LEU A 16 -3.76 -1.81 5.12
CA LEU A 16 -4.46 -0.54 5.00
C LEU A 16 -5.95 -0.72 5.36
N VAL A 17 -6.61 -1.75 4.85
CA VAL A 17 -8.03 -2.06 5.14
C VAL A 17 -8.25 -2.41 6.62
N ASP A 18 -7.30 -3.09 7.25
CA ASP A 18 -7.28 -3.33 8.71
C ASP A 18 -7.05 -2.06 9.55
N GLY A 19 -6.86 -0.90 8.90
CA GLY A 19 -6.73 0.40 9.58
C GLY A 19 -5.32 0.70 10.10
N LEU A 20 -4.32 -0.08 9.72
CA LEU A 20 -2.94 0.14 10.15
C LEU A 20 -2.37 1.41 9.53
N SER A 21 -1.57 2.12 10.32
CA SER A 21 -0.78 3.26 9.88
C SER A 21 0.37 2.81 9.00
N ASN A 22 0.81 3.64 8.04
CA ASN A 22 1.96 3.34 7.19
C ASN A 22 3.25 2.98 7.97
N ARG A 23 3.40 3.50 9.20
CA ARG A 23 4.50 3.15 10.11
C ARG A 23 4.36 1.73 10.65
N GLU A 24 3.17 1.34 11.07
CA GLU A 24 2.89 0.00 11.56
C GLU A 24 3.01 -1.05 10.44
N ILE A 25 2.60 -0.69 9.23
CA ILE A 25 2.79 -1.52 8.03
C ILE A 25 4.28 -1.71 7.77
N ALA A 26 5.04 -0.62 7.78
CA ALA A 26 6.49 -0.63 7.55
C ALA A 26 7.21 -1.56 8.53
N GLU A 27 6.84 -1.52 9.82
CA GLU A 27 7.41 -2.42 10.83
C GLU A 27 7.01 -3.88 10.60
N ARG A 28 5.74 -4.17 10.27
CA ARG A 28 5.27 -5.53 10.03
C ARG A 28 5.92 -6.21 8.83
N ILE A 29 6.17 -5.46 7.75
CA ILE A 29 6.72 -6.01 6.52
C ILE A 29 8.23 -5.75 6.36
N HIS A 30 8.87 -5.23 7.42
CA HIS A 30 10.29 -4.90 7.49
C HIS A 30 10.77 -3.98 6.34
N LEU A 31 9.98 -2.94 6.02
CA LEU A 31 10.32 -1.94 5.02
C LEU A 31 10.46 -0.56 5.62
N ALA A 32 11.13 0.33 4.91
CA ALA A 32 11.13 1.74 5.28
C ALA A 32 9.74 2.36 5.10
N TYR A 33 9.38 3.29 5.99
CA TYR A 33 8.15 4.08 5.89
C TYR A 33 7.97 4.72 4.50
N ARG A 34 9.05 5.24 3.92
CA ARG A 34 9.05 5.84 2.58
C ARG A 34 8.67 4.83 1.48
N THR A 35 9.08 3.57 1.64
CA THR A 35 8.74 2.49 0.70
C THR A 35 7.26 2.15 0.79
N VAL A 36 6.68 2.07 1.99
CA VAL A 36 5.24 1.87 2.16
C VAL A 36 4.44 3.01 1.54
N ARG A 37 4.88 4.27 1.74
CA ARG A 37 4.27 5.44 1.09
C ARG A 37 4.30 5.34 -0.44
N TRP A 38 5.41 4.87 -1.00
CA TRP A 38 5.53 4.66 -2.45
C TRP A 38 4.55 3.59 -2.94
N TYR A 39 4.47 2.44 -2.25
CA TYR A 39 3.50 1.39 -2.58
C TYR A 39 2.06 1.89 -2.51
N ASN A 40 1.70 2.69 -1.50
CA ASN A 40 0.36 3.28 -1.43
C ASN A 40 0.05 4.14 -2.66
N SER A 41 1.01 4.95 -3.13
CA SER A 41 0.83 5.74 -4.36
C SER A 41 0.63 4.84 -5.59
N GLN A 42 1.37 3.73 -5.70
CA GLN A 42 1.17 2.77 -6.80
C GLN A 42 -0.22 2.11 -6.71
N ILE A 43 -0.62 1.66 -5.51
CA ILE A 43 -1.93 1.06 -5.25
C ILE A 43 -3.05 2.03 -5.63
N TYR A 44 -3.00 3.28 -5.17
CA TYR A 44 -4.02 4.29 -5.48
C TYR A 44 -4.08 4.63 -6.97
N SER A 45 -2.91 4.74 -7.62
CA SER A 45 -2.84 4.96 -9.07
C SER A 45 -3.49 3.82 -9.84
N LYS A 46 -3.23 2.57 -9.46
CA LYS A 46 -3.80 1.37 -10.11
C LYS A 46 -5.30 1.23 -9.87
N LEU A 47 -5.77 1.62 -8.69
CA LEU A 47 -7.20 1.64 -8.33
C LEU A 47 -7.95 2.87 -8.86
N GLY A 48 -7.26 3.84 -9.47
CA GLY A 48 -7.87 5.07 -9.97
C GLY A 48 -8.42 6.00 -8.89
N VAL A 49 -7.98 5.83 -7.64
CA VAL A 49 -8.40 6.66 -6.49
C VAL A 49 -7.36 7.75 -6.27
N ASN A 50 -7.79 9.00 -6.10
CA ASN A 50 -6.87 10.13 -6.04
C ASN A 50 -6.32 10.43 -4.63
N ASN A 51 -6.90 9.89 -3.55
CA ASN A 51 -6.31 9.92 -2.22
C ASN A 51 -7.09 9.03 -1.24
N ARG A 52 -6.48 8.72 -0.10
CA ARG A 52 -7.07 8.06 1.06
C ARG A 52 -7.61 9.05 2.08
#